data_AF-E2AYQ5-F1
#
_entry.id   AF-E2AYQ5-F1
#
_cell.length_a   1.000
_cell.length_b   1.000
_cell.length_c   1.000
_cell.angle_alpha   90.00
_cell.angle_beta   90.00
_cell.angle_gamma   90.00
#
_symmetry.space_group_name_H-M   'P 1'
#
loop_
_entity.id
_entity.type
_entity.pdbx_description
1 polymer ?
#
loop_
_entity_poly.entity_id
_entity_poly.type
_entity_poly.pdbx_seq_one_letter_code
_entity_poly.pdbx_strand_id
1 'polypeptide(L)'
;MATGKRRSIHTSSGNSGTSGSGLRSSRMNFRPSFTQQEDRGGTRPTAAPSSIGLILITMLLHVCKKSLLFDTRLKVAIYCSMIFTISLIADFVTMPRTYFSRSDNALNRYFVKWGWGWLLSVIIPWVALTAHTLGCGRRPILLKHLARVAFATFAWFFWTRLFYYIENNYGRCLNSRDIQMQSKIRCLQAGKFWSGLDISGHAFILVYSSLILAEEGSSLVGWEGIKDLVMREEHTRSTPTETSRGPLRNLSDNDLEFLKKAHQALTPYLRGLFVAMTLQQLLWDIMLVSTTLYYHIMIEKFLASVAAIMTWYVTYKWWYKLPKIGLPAPGDGLFKYNEVKPNPVFIIRGRRSTLNDNNQPKFMGMPLRTMQETVESNPTNRQSDLDVSTPRV
;
A
#
# COMPACT_ATOMS: atom_id res chain seq x y z
N MET A 1 58.99 -19.63 8.42
CA MET A 1 59.82 -19.01 7.37
C MET A 1 58.90 -18.12 6.54
N ALA A 2 58.82 -16.83 6.88
CA ALA A 2 59.60 -15.71 6.33
C ALA A 2 58.77 -14.99 5.24
N THR A 3 57.97 -13.97 5.57
CA THR A 3 58.29 -12.52 5.64
C THR A 3 58.97 -11.96 4.38
N GLY A 4 58.22 -11.12 3.64
CA GLY A 4 58.70 -10.37 2.49
C GLY A 4 58.44 -8.87 2.66
N LYS A 5 59.38 -8.21 3.34
CA LYS A 5 59.50 -6.77 3.54
C LYS A 5 60.37 -6.19 2.42
N ARG A 6 59.95 -5.14 1.70
CA ARG A 6 60.90 -4.25 1.00
C ARG A 6 60.49 -2.78 1.12
N ARG A 7 61.50 -1.99 1.49
CA ARG A 7 61.51 -0.56 1.80
C ARG A 7 62.06 0.22 0.58
N SER A 8 61.78 1.52 0.61
CA SER A 8 62.21 2.65 -0.22
C SER A 8 63.64 2.66 -0.77
N ILE A 9 63.84 3.33 -1.91
CA ILE A 9 64.87 4.36 -2.21
C ILE A 9 64.46 5.06 -3.52
N HIS A 10 64.36 6.40 -3.52
CA HIS A 10 65.12 7.23 -4.47
C HIS A 10 65.01 8.72 -4.07
N THR A 11 66.19 9.31 -3.98
CA THR A 11 66.53 10.71 -3.71
C THR A 11 66.99 11.41 -5.00
N SER A 12 67.20 12.73 -4.88
CA SER A 12 67.78 13.71 -5.82
C SER A 12 66.77 14.48 -6.67
N SER A 13 66.95 15.77 -6.96
CA SER A 13 68.12 16.63 -6.82
C SER A 13 67.68 18.07 -6.56
N GLY A 14 68.45 18.78 -5.73
CA GLY A 14 68.39 20.23 -5.66
C GLY A 14 69.08 20.86 -6.87
N ASN A 15 68.63 22.04 -7.26
CA ASN A 15 69.43 22.99 -8.01
C ASN A 15 69.18 24.41 -7.48
N SER A 16 70.26 25.16 -7.38
CA SER A 16 70.39 26.52 -6.86
C SER A 16 69.99 27.57 -7.91
N GLY A 17 69.53 28.75 -7.44
CA GLY A 17 69.65 29.98 -8.23
C GLY A 17 68.53 31.01 -8.11
N THR A 18 68.90 32.13 -7.50
CA THR A 18 68.49 33.53 -7.80
C THR A 18 67.23 34.17 -7.20
N SER A 19 67.50 35.37 -6.71
CA SER A 19 66.73 36.37 -5.98
C SER A 19 65.57 36.98 -6.76
N GLY A 20 64.49 37.34 -6.06
CA GLY A 20 63.41 38.15 -6.61
C GLY A 20 62.27 38.35 -5.60
N SER A 21 62.17 39.55 -5.05
CA SER A 21 61.05 40.04 -4.25
C SER A 21 59.71 39.88 -4.99
N GLY A 22 58.69 39.31 -4.35
CA GLY A 22 57.36 39.24 -4.96
C GLY A 22 56.30 38.63 -4.05
N LEU A 23 55.30 39.44 -3.74
CA LEU A 23 54.07 39.12 -3.01
C LEU A 23 53.29 37.91 -3.56
N ARG A 24 52.53 37.27 -2.65
CA ARG A 24 51.28 36.50 -2.84
C ARG A 24 51.36 35.08 -3.43
N SER A 25 51.04 34.10 -2.59
CA SER A 25 49.76 33.36 -2.64
C SER A 25 49.90 32.06 -1.84
N SER A 26 49.36 32.03 -0.62
CA SER A 26 49.13 30.77 0.09
C SER A 26 48.02 30.02 -0.64
N ARG A 27 48.40 29.14 -1.57
CA ARG A 27 47.48 28.12 -2.11
C ARG A 27 47.21 27.13 -0.98
N MET A 28 46.16 27.39 -0.20
CA MET A 28 45.59 26.37 0.69
C MET A 28 45.03 25.26 -0.20
N ASN A 29 45.80 24.17 -0.35
CA ASN A 29 45.33 22.93 -0.94
C ASN A 29 44.31 22.30 0.01
N PHE A 30 43.05 22.73 -0.09
CA PHE A 30 41.94 22.06 0.59
C PHE A 30 41.70 20.73 -0.11
N ARG A 31 42.28 19.66 0.44
CA ARG A 31 42.00 18.29 0.03
C ARG A 31 40.87 17.80 0.93
N PRO A 32 39.62 17.67 0.47
CA PRO A 32 38.58 17.11 1.31
C PRO A 32 38.92 15.65 1.57
N SER A 33 39.09 15.32 2.85
CA SER A 33 39.14 13.94 3.32
C SER A 33 37.83 13.27 2.90
N PHE A 34 37.91 12.12 2.22
CA PHE A 34 36.76 11.32 1.76
C PHE A 34 35.90 10.72 2.90
N THR A 35 35.93 11.29 4.11
CA THR A 35 35.26 10.76 5.31
C THR A 35 34.35 11.76 6.01
N GLN A 36 34.10 12.95 5.44
CA GLN A 36 33.08 13.85 5.97
C GLN A 36 32.02 14.12 4.91
N GLN A 37 30.97 13.33 4.99
CA GLN A 37 29.69 13.63 4.39
C GLN A 37 29.16 14.89 5.10
N GLU A 38 29.41 16.06 4.52
CA GLU A 38 28.84 17.33 4.99
C GLU A 38 27.32 17.19 5.00
N ASP A 39 26.75 17.10 6.20
CA ASP A 39 25.34 17.33 6.45
C ASP A 39 25.00 18.77 6.08
N ARG A 40 24.65 18.95 4.81
CA ARG A 40 24.13 20.22 4.28
C ARG A 40 22.76 20.49 4.89
N GLY A 41 22.78 21.13 6.06
CA GLY A 41 21.76 22.05 6.57
C GLY A 41 20.32 21.79 6.15
N GLY A 42 19.75 20.70 6.65
CA GLY A 42 18.31 20.51 6.77
C GLY A 42 18.02 20.01 8.18
N THR A 43 17.21 20.71 8.97
CA THR A 43 16.84 20.29 10.34
C THR A 43 15.96 19.03 10.36
N ARG A 44 15.58 18.50 9.19
CA ARG A 44 14.80 17.28 9.06
C ARG A 44 15.63 16.20 8.36
N PRO A 45 15.68 14.97 8.89
CA PRO A 45 16.37 13.87 8.24
C PRO A 45 15.80 13.63 6.83
N THR A 46 16.67 13.60 5.82
CA THR A 46 16.29 13.29 4.44
C THR A 46 16.31 11.79 4.20
N ALA A 47 15.40 11.28 3.36
CA ALA A 47 15.39 9.88 2.99
C ALA A 47 16.69 9.48 2.25
N ALA A 48 17.19 8.27 2.52
CA ALA A 48 18.37 7.70 1.86
C ALA A 48 18.18 7.60 0.33
N PRO A 49 19.26 7.68 -0.48
CA PRO A 49 19.18 7.59 -1.93
C PRO A 49 18.54 6.26 -2.38
N SER A 50 17.66 6.35 -3.37
CA SER A 50 16.89 5.21 -3.88
C SER A 50 17.70 4.41 -4.90
N SER A 51 17.80 3.09 -4.72
CA SER A 51 18.41 2.18 -5.70
C SER A 51 17.53 2.05 -6.95
N ILE A 52 18.13 1.82 -8.12
CA ILE A 52 17.43 1.60 -9.40
C ILE A 52 16.44 0.42 -9.28
N GLY A 53 16.83 -0.66 -8.62
CA GLY A 53 15.94 -1.82 -8.40
C GLY A 53 14.72 -1.48 -7.53
N LEU A 54 14.89 -0.57 -6.57
CA LEU A 54 13.78 -0.09 -5.73
C LEU A 54 12.77 0.71 -6.56
N ILE A 55 13.25 1.51 -7.52
CA ILE A 55 12.40 2.31 -8.43
C ILE A 55 11.58 1.41 -9.35
N LEU A 56 12.19 0.36 -9.91
CA LEU A 56 11.44 -0.60 -10.75
C LEU A 56 10.37 -1.33 -9.95
N ILE A 57 10.69 -1.76 -8.72
CA ILE A 57 9.72 -2.40 -7.83
C ILE A 57 8.58 -1.43 -7.47
N THR A 58 8.87 -0.16 -7.16
CA THR A 58 7.81 0.81 -6.85
C THR A 58 6.95 1.15 -8.07
N MET A 59 7.51 1.17 -9.27
CA MET A 59 6.75 1.29 -10.51
C MET A 59 5.81 0.09 -10.72
N LEU A 60 6.31 -1.13 -10.56
CA LEU A 60 5.48 -2.33 -10.64
C LEU A 60 4.36 -2.31 -9.60
N LEU A 61 4.69 -1.96 -8.35
CA LEU A 61 3.71 -1.84 -7.27
C LEU A 61 2.67 -0.75 -7.56
N HIS A 62 3.03 0.33 -8.24
CA HIS A 62 2.08 1.35 -8.65
C HIS A 62 1.05 0.81 -9.65
N VAL A 63 1.50 0.01 -10.64
CA VAL A 63 0.62 -0.67 -11.60
C VAL A 63 -0.27 -1.69 -10.87
N CYS A 64 0.31 -2.53 -10.03
CA CYS A 64 -0.41 -3.48 -9.18
C CYS A 64 -1.46 -2.78 -8.31
N LYS A 65 -1.11 -1.65 -7.70
CA LYS A 65 -2.00 -0.85 -6.85
C LYS A 65 -3.18 -0.33 -7.67
N LYS A 66 -2.93 0.19 -8.86
CA LYS A 66 -3.98 0.68 -9.76
C LYS A 66 -4.92 -0.45 -10.21
N SER A 67 -4.39 -1.65 -10.41
CA SER A 67 -5.18 -2.82 -10.82
C SER A 67 -6.01 -3.41 -9.67
N LEU A 68 -5.41 -3.61 -8.48
CA LEU A 68 -6.06 -4.29 -7.36
C LEU A 68 -6.96 -3.34 -6.54
N LEU A 69 -6.52 -2.10 -6.30
CA LEU A 69 -7.20 -1.13 -5.44
C LEU A 69 -8.09 -0.17 -6.21
N PHE A 70 -8.66 -0.66 -7.31
CA PHE A 70 -9.74 0.03 -7.98
C PHE A 70 -10.92 0.19 -7.03
N ASP A 71 -11.59 1.35 -7.07
CA ASP A 71 -12.70 1.66 -6.15
C ASP A 71 -13.70 0.51 -6.10
N THR A 72 -13.87 -0.11 -4.94
CA THR A 72 -14.62 -1.37 -4.85
C THR A 72 -16.08 -1.22 -5.23
N ARG A 73 -16.67 -0.04 -5.06
CA ARG A 73 -18.02 0.27 -5.58
C ARG A 73 -18.07 0.24 -7.11
N LEU A 74 -17.07 0.83 -7.75
CA LEU A 74 -16.96 0.83 -9.21
C LEU A 74 -16.64 -0.58 -9.73
N LYS A 75 -15.80 -1.33 -9.00
CA LYS A 75 -15.51 -2.75 -9.29
C LYS A 75 -16.78 -3.60 -9.28
N VAL A 76 -17.62 -3.44 -8.26
CA VAL A 76 -18.93 -4.10 -8.17
C VAL A 76 -19.81 -3.73 -9.37
N ALA A 77 -19.90 -2.44 -9.72
CA ALA A 77 -20.68 -1.99 -10.87
C ALA A 77 -20.16 -2.59 -12.19
N ILE A 78 -18.84 -2.67 -12.37
CA ILE A 78 -18.21 -3.30 -13.52
C ILE A 78 -18.55 -4.80 -13.56
N TYR A 79 -18.43 -5.54 -12.46
CA TYR A 79 -18.77 -6.96 -12.44
C TYR A 79 -20.25 -7.22 -12.72
N CYS A 80 -21.16 -6.45 -12.13
CA CYS A 80 -22.58 -6.58 -12.46
C CYS A 80 -22.86 -6.30 -13.94
N SER A 81 -22.30 -5.20 -14.47
CA SER A 81 -22.50 -4.79 -15.87
C SER A 81 -21.89 -5.82 -16.82
N MET A 82 -20.69 -6.32 -16.52
CA MET A 82 -19.99 -7.35 -17.26
C MET A 82 -20.79 -8.66 -17.28
N ILE A 83 -21.22 -9.16 -16.12
CA ILE A 83 -22.00 -10.41 -16.05
C ILE A 83 -23.29 -10.26 -16.85
N PHE A 84 -23.99 -9.13 -16.74
CA PHE A 84 -25.22 -8.88 -17.46
C PHE A 84 -24.99 -8.80 -18.99
N THR A 85 -24.09 -7.92 -19.43
CA THR A 85 -23.82 -7.69 -20.86
C THR A 85 -23.24 -8.91 -21.55
N ILE A 86 -22.24 -9.58 -20.95
CA ILE A 86 -21.63 -10.78 -21.53
C ILE A 86 -22.62 -11.94 -21.57
N SER A 87 -23.46 -12.10 -20.55
CA SER A 87 -24.48 -13.15 -20.55
C SER A 87 -25.53 -12.92 -21.65
N LEU A 88 -25.98 -11.68 -21.84
CA LEU A 88 -26.88 -11.36 -22.95
C LEU A 88 -26.24 -11.67 -24.30
N ILE A 89 -24.98 -11.26 -24.51
CA ILE A 89 -24.27 -11.55 -25.76
C ILE A 89 -24.13 -13.06 -25.98
N ALA A 90 -23.82 -13.83 -24.93
CA ALA A 90 -23.69 -15.28 -25.00
C ALA A 90 -25.02 -15.99 -25.30
N ASP A 91 -26.17 -15.41 -24.93
CA ASP A 91 -27.49 -15.94 -25.26
C ASP A 91 -27.85 -15.68 -26.74
N PHE A 92 -27.38 -14.58 -27.33
CA PHE A 92 -27.61 -14.26 -28.75
C PHE A 92 -26.57 -14.87 -29.70
N VAL A 93 -25.35 -15.10 -29.23
CA VAL A 93 -24.22 -15.60 -30.04
C VAL A 93 -23.73 -16.93 -29.48
N THR A 94 -23.83 -17.99 -30.29
CA THR A 94 -23.22 -19.28 -29.97
C THR A 94 -21.70 -19.16 -30.02
N MET A 95 -21.07 -19.02 -28.85
CA MET A 95 -19.63 -18.84 -28.74
C MET A 95 -18.87 -20.07 -29.27
N PRO A 96 -17.82 -19.88 -30.09
CA PRO A 96 -17.06 -20.99 -30.65
C PRO A 96 -16.35 -21.78 -29.53
N ARG A 97 -16.17 -23.08 -29.76
CA ARG A 97 -15.50 -23.95 -28.78
C ARG A 97 -14.01 -23.60 -28.67
N THR A 98 -13.63 -22.98 -27.57
CA THR A 98 -12.23 -22.68 -27.24
C THR A 98 -11.71 -23.54 -26.08
N TYR A 99 -10.44 -23.41 -25.71
CA TYR A 99 -9.86 -24.06 -24.53
C TYR A 99 -10.66 -23.79 -23.23
N PHE A 100 -11.26 -22.60 -23.12
CA PHE A 100 -12.08 -22.19 -21.98
C PHE A 100 -13.48 -22.84 -21.95
N SER A 101 -13.97 -23.32 -23.10
CA SER A 101 -15.23 -24.07 -23.20
C SER A 101 -15.13 -25.49 -22.62
N ARG A 102 -13.92 -26.01 -22.43
CA ARG A 102 -13.67 -27.34 -21.88
C ARG A 102 -13.68 -27.31 -20.35
N SER A 103 -14.63 -28.02 -19.74
CA SER A 103 -14.82 -28.07 -18.28
C SER A 103 -13.69 -28.79 -17.54
N ASP A 104 -12.91 -29.61 -18.25
CA ASP A 104 -11.75 -30.36 -17.80
C ASP A 104 -10.44 -29.57 -17.88
N ASN A 105 -10.48 -28.31 -18.31
CA ASN A 105 -9.28 -27.49 -18.40
C ASN A 105 -8.57 -27.34 -17.03
N ALA A 106 -7.24 -27.17 -17.06
CA ALA A 106 -6.44 -27.14 -15.84
C ALA A 106 -6.86 -26.00 -14.89
N LEU A 107 -7.30 -24.86 -15.45
CA LEU A 107 -7.76 -23.71 -14.68
C LEU A 107 -9.06 -24.01 -13.92
N ASN A 108 -10.02 -24.68 -14.53
CA ASN A 108 -11.27 -25.03 -13.87
C ASN A 108 -11.04 -26.14 -12.82
N ARG A 109 -10.22 -27.15 -13.17
CA ARG A 109 -9.96 -28.31 -12.31
C ARG A 109 -9.12 -27.98 -11.08
N TYR A 110 -8.07 -27.18 -11.23
CA TYR A 110 -7.15 -26.86 -10.13
C TYR A 110 -7.40 -25.49 -9.52
N PHE A 111 -7.71 -24.48 -10.32
CA PHE A 111 -7.78 -23.11 -9.83
C PHE A 111 -9.18 -22.75 -9.34
N VAL A 112 -10.24 -22.99 -10.12
CA VAL A 112 -11.61 -22.68 -9.69
C VAL A 112 -12.08 -23.65 -8.60
N LYS A 113 -11.85 -24.95 -8.76
CA LYS A 113 -12.28 -25.96 -7.78
C LYS A 113 -11.62 -25.79 -6.40
N TRP A 114 -10.33 -25.44 -6.36
CA TRP A 114 -9.61 -25.14 -5.12
C TRP A 114 -9.53 -23.64 -4.85
N GLY A 115 -10.43 -22.85 -5.45
CA GLY A 115 -10.29 -21.39 -5.48
C GLY A 115 -10.24 -20.75 -4.10
N TRP A 116 -10.99 -21.32 -3.14
CA TRP A 116 -10.97 -20.84 -1.76
C TRP A 116 -9.61 -21.11 -1.09
N GLY A 117 -9.02 -22.29 -1.33
CA GLY A 117 -7.69 -22.62 -0.83
C GLY A 117 -6.62 -21.67 -1.37
N TRP A 118 -6.68 -21.34 -2.66
CA TRP A 118 -5.79 -20.35 -3.27
C TRP A 118 -5.97 -18.95 -2.67
N LEU A 119 -7.20 -18.53 -2.39
CA LEU A 119 -7.46 -17.25 -1.71
C LEU A 119 -6.86 -17.26 -0.29
N LEU A 120 -7.12 -18.31 0.48
CA LEU A 120 -6.61 -18.46 1.84
C LEU A 120 -5.07 -18.43 1.89
N SER A 121 -4.41 -19.08 0.93
CA SER A 121 -2.95 -19.15 0.85
C SER A 121 -2.28 -17.78 0.75
N VAL A 122 -2.96 -16.77 0.18
CA VAL A 122 -2.38 -15.42 0.04
C VAL A 122 -2.95 -14.46 1.09
N ILE A 123 -4.25 -14.56 1.39
CA ILE A 123 -4.91 -13.63 2.32
C ILE A 123 -4.48 -13.85 3.77
N ILE A 124 -4.24 -15.10 4.21
CA ILE A 124 -3.78 -15.39 5.56
C ILE A 124 -2.37 -14.81 5.75
N PRO A 125 -1.44 -15.07 4.81
CA PRO A 125 -0.27 -14.29 4.48
C PRO A 125 -0.26 -12.85 4.94
N TRP A 126 -1.05 -12.15 4.13
CA TRP A 126 -1.24 -10.73 4.11
C TRP A 126 -1.80 -10.20 5.41
N VAL A 127 -2.91 -10.77 5.88
CA VAL A 127 -3.59 -10.32 7.09
C VAL A 127 -2.72 -10.55 8.32
N ALA A 128 -2.00 -11.67 8.41
CA ALA A 128 -1.13 -11.95 9.54
C ALA A 128 0.05 -10.96 9.60
N LEU A 129 0.71 -10.70 8.47
CA LEU A 129 1.85 -9.78 8.42
C LEU A 129 1.44 -8.33 8.64
N THR A 130 0.33 -7.89 8.03
CA THR A 130 -0.18 -6.52 8.20
C THR A 130 -0.70 -6.29 9.62
N ALA A 131 -1.41 -7.26 10.21
CA ALA A 131 -1.85 -7.16 11.60
C ALA A 131 -0.70 -7.22 12.61
N HIS A 132 0.32 -8.04 12.36
CA HIS A 132 1.47 -8.17 13.26
C HIS A 132 2.28 -6.87 13.35
N THR A 133 2.50 -6.22 12.21
CA THR A 133 3.20 -4.93 12.11
C THR A 133 2.38 -3.79 12.71
N LEU A 134 1.08 -3.67 12.38
CA LEU A 134 0.20 -2.61 12.89
C LEU A 134 -0.21 -2.79 14.37
N GLY A 135 -0.18 -4.03 14.86
CA GLY A 135 -0.50 -4.37 16.24
C GLY A 135 0.70 -4.41 17.18
N CYS A 136 1.90 -4.04 16.73
CA CYS A 136 3.15 -4.12 17.50
C CYS A 136 3.34 -5.48 18.22
N GLY A 137 2.98 -6.60 17.56
CA GLY A 137 3.10 -7.95 18.13
C GLY A 137 1.98 -8.37 19.10
N ARG A 138 0.97 -7.52 19.35
CA ARG A 138 -0.15 -7.86 20.24
C ARG A 138 -1.07 -8.92 19.60
N ARG A 139 -1.02 -10.12 20.15
CA ARG A 139 -1.89 -11.27 19.78
C ARG A 139 -3.40 -10.96 19.68
N PRO A 140 -4.04 -10.17 20.58
CA PRO A 140 -5.48 -9.93 20.47
C PRO A 140 -5.86 -9.11 19.22
N ILE A 141 -4.98 -8.23 18.76
CA ILE A 141 -5.21 -7.45 17.52
C ILE A 141 -5.13 -8.40 16.32
N LEU A 142 -4.08 -9.22 16.26
CA LEU A 142 -3.90 -10.25 15.24
C LEU A 142 -5.11 -11.20 15.16
N LEU A 143 -5.58 -11.71 16.30
CA LEU A 143 -6.70 -12.66 16.33
C LEU A 143 -7.99 -12.02 15.80
N LYS A 144 -8.24 -10.73 16.07
CA LYS A 144 -9.40 -10.01 15.53
C LYS A 144 -9.32 -9.86 14.01
N HIS A 145 -8.13 -9.63 13.44
CA HIS A 145 -7.94 -9.59 12.00
C HIS A 145 -8.12 -10.97 11.35
N LEU A 146 -7.58 -12.03 11.97
CA LEU A 146 -7.77 -13.40 11.51
C LEU A 146 -9.23 -13.87 11.61
N ALA A 147 -9.97 -13.40 12.62
CA ALA A 147 -11.39 -13.67 12.77
C ALA A 147 -12.21 -13.18 11.56
N ARG A 148 -11.77 -12.12 10.86
CA ARG A 148 -12.41 -11.68 9.60
C ARG A 148 -12.29 -12.74 8.51
N VAL A 149 -11.10 -13.32 8.33
CA VAL A 149 -10.84 -14.39 7.35
C VAL A 149 -11.65 -15.65 7.70
N ALA A 150 -11.75 -15.96 9.00
CA ALA A 150 -12.60 -17.05 9.47
C ALA A 150 -14.09 -16.81 9.13
N PHE A 151 -14.59 -15.59 9.36
CA PHE A 151 -15.95 -15.20 8.99
C PHE A 151 -16.18 -15.27 7.48
N ALA A 152 -15.22 -14.82 6.67
CA ALA A 152 -15.29 -14.93 5.22
C ALA A 152 -15.39 -16.39 4.76
N THR A 153 -14.66 -17.30 5.42
CA THR A 153 -14.70 -18.75 5.17
C THR A 153 -16.03 -19.36 5.57
N PHE A 154 -16.57 -18.96 6.73
CA PHE A 154 -17.90 -19.38 7.16
C PHE A 154 -18.97 -18.92 6.17
N ALA A 155 -18.93 -17.67 5.71
CA ALA A 155 -19.87 -17.14 4.74
C ALA A 155 -19.81 -17.87 3.39
N TRP A 156 -18.60 -18.17 2.89
CA TRP A 156 -18.43 -18.99 1.69
C TRP A 156 -19.02 -20.40 1.86
N PHE A 157 -18.74 -21.07 2.98
CA PHE A 157 -19.30 -22.39 3.28
C PHE A 157 -20.83 -22.34 3.39
N PHE A 158 -21.38 -21.33 4.07
CA PHE A 158 -22.81 -21.12 4.19
C PHE A 158 -23.49 -20.99 2.83
N TRP A 159 -22.99 -20.09 1.97
CA TRP A 159 -23.59 -19.87 0.64
C TRP A 159 -23.46 -21.07 -0.28
N THR A 160 -22.32 -21.76 -0.29
CA THR A 160 -22.15 -22.97 -1.12
C THR A 160 -23.08 -24.10 -0.68
N ARG A 161 -23.29 -24.27 0.64
CA ARG A 161 -24.30 -25.20 1.17
C ARG A 161 -25.73 -24.76 0.86
N LEU A 162 -26.00 -23.46 0.91
CA LEU A 162 -27.31 -22.91 0.58
C LEU A 162 -27.65 -23.09 -0.90
N PHE A 163 -26.70 -22.87 -1.82
CA PHE A 163 -26.90 -23.12 -3.25
C PHE A 163 -27.21 -24.59 -3.53
N TYR A 164 -26.47 -25.50 -2.91
CA TYR A 164 -26.75 -26.93 -2.99
C TYR A 164 -28.14 -27.30 -2.44
N TYR A 165 -28.54 -26.68 -1.32
CA TYR A 165 -29.86 -26.88 -0.73
C TYR A 165 -30.98 -26.37 -1.65
N ILE A 166 -30.82 -25.17 -2.23
CA ILE A 166 -31.78 -24.59 -3.19
C ILE A 166 -31.91 -25.50 -4.42
N GLU A 167 -30.80 -25.94 -5.00
CA GLU A 167 -30.81 -26.82 -6.17
C GLU A 167 -31.56 -28.13 -5.88
N ASN A 168 -31.31 -28.74 -4.71
CA ASN A 168 -31.95 -30.00 -4.35
C ASN A 168 -33.43 -29.86 -4.00
N ASN A 169 -33.87 -28.72 -3.48
CA ASN A 169 -35.27 -28.49 -3.10
C ASN A 169 -36.15 -28.01 -4.27
N TYR A 170 -35.60 -27.16 -5.14
CA TYR A 170 -36.35 -26.57 -6.26
C TYR A 170 -36.13 -27.29 -7.59
N GLY A 171 -35.14 -28.18 -7.69
CA GLY A 171 -34.93 -28.98 -8.89
C GLY A 171 -35.94 -30.12 -9.03
N ARG A 172 -36.21 -30.50 -10.28
CA ARG A 172 -37.11 -31.60 -10.63
C ARG A 172 -36.44 -32.53 -11.63
N CYS A 173 -36.70 -33.82 -11.50
CA CYS A 173 -36.29 -34.81 -12.48
C CYS A 173 -37.27 -34.77 -13.67
N LEU A 174 -36.77 -34.47 -14.87
CA LEU A 174 -37.58 -34.50 -16.09
C LEU A 174 -38.00 -35.96 -16.38
N ASN A 175 -39.23 -36.17 -16.87
CA ASN A 175 -39.80 -37.49 -17.21
C ASN A 175 -39.95 -38.49 -16.04
N SER A 176 -40.23 -38.02 -14.80
CA SER A 176 -40.69 -38.89 -13.70
C SER A 176 -41.62 -38.14 -12.75
N ARG A 177 -42.78 -38.73 -12.39
CA ARG A 177 -43.70 -38.19 -11.37
C ARG A 177 -43.48 -38.81 -9.98
N ASP A 178 -42.55 -39.75 -9.86
CA ASP A 178 -42.29 -40.45 -8.60
C ASP A 178 -41.57 -39.57 -7.57
N ILE A 179 -42.18 -39.45 -6.39
CA ILE A 179 -41.68 -38.68 -5.24
C ILE A 179 -40.29 -39.20 -4.80
N GLN A 180 -40.02 -40.50 -4.96
CA GLN A 180 -38.75 -41.13 -4.56
C GLN A 180 -37.56 -40.84 -5.50
N MET A 181 -37.83 -40.37 -6.73
CA MET A 181 -36.82 -39.97 -7.73
C MET A 181 -36.53 -38.45 -7.73
N GLN A 182 -37.10 -37.70 -6.77
CA GLN A 182 -36.87 -36.26 -6.64
C GLN A 182 -35.52 -35.89 -6.00
N SER A 183 -34.61 -36.84 -5.78
CA SER A 183 -33.23 -36.52 -5.38
C SER A 183 -32.29 -36.51 -6.60
N LYS A 184 -31.48 -35.45 -6.72
CA LYS A 184 -30.54 -35.25 -7.84
C LYS A 184 -29.70 -36.49 -8.14
N ILE A 185 -29.18 -37.14 -7.10
CA ILE A 185 -28.32 -38.33 -7.21
C ILE A 185 -29.05 -39.50 -7.85
N ARG A 186 -30.28 -39.81 -7.41
CA ARG A 186 -31.06 -40.94 -7.93
C ARG A 186 -31.58 -40.67 -9.36
N CYS A 187 -31.93 -39.43 -9.67
CA CYS A 187 -32.35 -39.03 -11.02
C CYS A 187 -31.21 -39.19 -12.05
N LEU A 188 -30.00 -38.72 -11.69
CA LEU A 188 -28.82 -38.85 -12.56
C LEU A 188 -28.33 -40.29 -12.68
N GLN A 189 -28.42 -41.09 -11.60
CA GLN A 189 -28.12 -42.53 -11.64
C GLN A 189 -29.10 -43.30 -12.53
N ALA A 190 -30.35 -42.85 -12.64
CA ALA A 190 -31.33 -43.41 -13.57
C ALA A 190 -31.14 -42.93 -15.02
N GLY A 191 -30.09 -42.17 -15.32
CA GLY A 191 -29.81 -41.63 -16.66
C GLY A 191 -30.78 -40.53 -17.12
N LYS A 192 -31.56 -39.94 -16.20
CA LYS A 192 -32.53 -38.88 -16.49
C LYS A 192 -31.91 -37.49 -16.29
N PHE A 193 -32.47 -36.50 -16.99
CA PHE A 193 -32.03 -35.10 -16.89
C PHE A 193 -32.68 -34.39 -15.69
N TRP A 194 -31.86 -33.75 -14.88
CA TRP A 194 -32.29 -32.91 -13.77
C TRP A 194 -32.43 -31.45 -14.23
N SER A 195 -33.62 -30.89 -14.08
CA SER A 195 -33.90 -29.49 -14.38
C SER A 195 -34.14 -28.74 -13.08
N GLY A 196 -33.18 -27.93 -12.67
CA GLY A 196 -33.25 -27.10 -11.47
C GLY A 196 -32.46 -25.81 -11.64
N LEU A 197 -32.70 -24.84 -10.76
CA LEU A 197 -31.94 -23.61 -10.70
C LEU A 197 -30.57 -23.89 -10.05
N ASP A 198 -29.52 -24.03 -10.84
CA ASP A 198 -28.16 -24.31 -10.36
C ASP A 198 -27.38 -22.99 -10.22
N ILE A 199 -27.52 -22.34 -9.07
CA ILE A 199 -26.83 -21.08 -8.79
C ILE A 199 -25.31 -21.33 -8.88
N SER A 200 -24.64 -20.59 -9.78
CA SER A 200 -23.24 -20.83 -10.10
C SER A 200 -22.32 -20.53 -8.90
N GLY A 201 -21.94 -21.58 -8.16
CA GLY A 201 -20.96 -21.48 -7.08
C GLY A 201 -19.60 -20.97 -7.55
N HIS A 202 -19.24 -21.25 -8.81
CA HIS A 202 -18.03 -20.76 -9.45
C HIS A 202 -18.08 -19.25 -9.70
N ALA A 203 -19.20 -18.72 -10.21
CA ALA A 203 -19.36 -17.27 -10.34
C ALA A 203 -19.34 -16.56 -8.97
N PHE A 204 -20.00 -17.15 -7.96
CA PHE A 204 -20.00 -16.64 -6.59
C PHE A 204 -18.58 -16.55 -6.02
N ILE A 205 -17.80 -17.63 -6.06
CA ILE A 205 -16.46 -17.64 -5.47
C ILE A 205 -15.52 -16.66 -6.18
N LEU A 206 -15.62 -16.51 -7.50
CA LEU A 206 -14.79 -15.58 -8.28
C LEU A 206 -15.08 -14.13 -7.91
N VAL A 207 -16.36 -13.73 -7.87
CA VAL A 207 -16.74 -12.37 -7.48
C VAL A 207 -16.41 -12.12 -6.01
N TYR A 208 -16.76 -13.04 -5.12
CA TYR A 208 -16.57 -12.88 -3.69
C TYR A 208 -15.09 -12.79 -3.29
N SER A 209 -14.26 -13.70 -3.81
CA SER A 209 -12.81 -13.70 -3.56
C SER A 209 -12.15 -12.42 -4.06
N SER A 210 -12.58 -11.93 -5.23
CA SER A 210 -12.06 -10.69 -5.80
C SER A 210 -12.39 -9.44 -4.96
N LEU A 211 -13.59 -9.38 -4.37
CA LEU A 211 -13.99 -8.28 -3.49
C LEU A 211 -13.23 -8.31 -2.16
N ILE A 212 -13.07 -9.48 -1.56
CA ILE A 212 -12.24 -9.66 -0.35
C ILE A 212 -10.81 -9.20 -0.61
N LEU A 213 -10.22 -9.64 -1.73
CA LEU A 213 -8.82 -9.35 -2.07
C LEU A 213 -8.59 -7.84 -2.27
N ALA A 214 -9.55 -7.14 -2.88
CA ALA A 214 -9.49 -5.69 -3.06
C ALA A 214 -9.62 -4.92 -1.73
N GLU A 215 -10.53 -5.32 -0.83
CA GLU A 215 -10.68 -4.66 0.48
C GLU A 215 -9.50 -4.94 1.40
N GLU A 216 -9.04 -6.18 1.54
CA GLU A 216 -7.88 -6.48 2.38
C GLU A 216 -6.59 -5.87 1.79
N GLY A 217 -6.47 -5.81 0.46
CA GLY A 217 -5.37 -5.14 -0.22
C GLY A 217 -5.31 -3.62 0.05
N SER A 218 -6.43 -2.99 0.44
CA SER A 218 -6.48 -1.56 0.73
C SER A 218 -5.59 -1.16 1.92
N SER A 219 -5.18 -2.11 2.76
CA SER A 219 -4.21 -1.88 3.84
C SER A 219 -2.83 -1.45 3.32
N LEU A 220 -2.50 -1.66 2.04
CA LEU A 220 -1.23 -1.15 1.49
C LEU A 220 -1.26 0.35 1.18
N VAL A 221 -2.44 0.99 1.10
CA VAL A 221 -2.54 2.43 0.85
C VAL A 221 -1.86 3.17 1.99
N GLY A 222 -0.88 4.03 1.72
CA GLY A 222 -0.17 4.77 2.78
C GLY A 222 0.89 3.95 3.55
N TRP A 223 1.06 2.66 3.24
CA TRP A 223 2.03 1.78 3.91
C TRP A 223 3.47 2.29 3.84
N GLU A 224 3.87 2.82 2.68
CA GLU A 224 5.22 3.36 2.48
C GLU A 224 5.46 4.61 3.31
N GLY A 225 4.40 5.38 3.62
CA GLY A 225 4.47 6.57 4.47
C GLY A 225 4.70 6.25 5.95
N ILE A 226 4.50 5.01 6.40
CA ILE A 226 4.78 4.60 7.79
C ILE A 226 6.24 4.87 8.16
N LYS A 227 7.18 4.67 7.22
CA LYS A 227 8.61 4.95 7.43
C LYS A 227 8.85 6.43 7.78
N ASP A 228 8.19 7.34 7.06
CA ASP A 228 8.33 8.78 7.27
C ASP A 228 7.65 9.22 8.57
N LEU A 229 6.53 8.56 8.94
CA LEU A 229 5.85 8.79 10.21
C LEU A 229 6.70 8.37 11.41
N VAL A 230 7.34 7.20 11.34
CA VAL A 230 8.27 6.71 12.37
C VAL A 230 9.48 7.64 12.49
N MET A 231 10.06 8.05 11.36
CA MET A 231 11.20 8.98 11.33
C MET A 231 10.86 10.34 11.97
N ARG A 232 9.67 10.90 11.68
CA ARG A 232 9.22 12.16 12.25
C ARG A 232 8.98 12.07 13.76
N GLU A 233 8.39 10.97 14.22
CA GLU A 233 8.12 10.76 15.64
C GLU A 233 9.43 10.56 16.43
N GLU A 234 10.40 9.81 15.89
CA GLU A 234 11.74 9.63 16.49
C GLU A 234 12.49 10.97 16.63
N HIS A 235 12.40 11.83 15.61
CA HIS A 235 12.95 13.18 15.67
C HIS A 235 12.24 14.04 16.74
N THR A 236 10.91 14.03 16.77
CA THR A 236 10.12 14.83 17.73
C THR A 236 10.39 14.43 19.18
N ARG A 237 10.58 13.13 19.45
CA ARG A 237 10.96 12.63 20.80
C ARG A 237 12.38 13.04 21.20
N SER A 238 13.27 13.20 20.21
CA SER A 238 14.67 13.60 20.42
C SER A 238 14.83 15.12 20.55
N THR A 239 13.94 15.91 19.94
CA THR A 239 13.92 17.39 20.01
C THR A 239 12.58 17.88 20.57
N PRO A 240 12.43 18.02 21.90
CA PRO A 240 11.14 18.30 22.56
C PRO A 240 10.57 19.72 22.34
N THR A 241 11.14 20.51 21.42
CA THR A 241 10.70 21.88 21.11
C THR A 241 9.42 21.95 20.29
N GLU A 242 9.02 20.89 19.58
CA GLU A 242 7.75 20.83 18.83
C GLU A 242 6.70 19.97 19.55
N THR A 243 5.46 20.48 19.66
CA THR A 243 4.33 19.70 20.17
C THR A 243 4.03 18.56 19.19
N SER A 244 4.27 17.30 19.60
CA SER A 244 3.94 16.13 18.77
C SER A 244 2.44 16.14 18.46
N ARG A 245 2.09 16.29 17.18
CA ARG A 245 0.72 16.16 16.63
C ARG A 245 0.58 14.90 15.77
N GLY A 246 1.49 13.95 15.92
CA GLY A 246 1.56 12.75 15.08
C GLY A 246 0.57 11.65 15.50
N PRO A 247 0.12 10.81 14.56
CA PRO A 247 -0.74 9.66 14.85
C PRO A 247 -0.07 8.57 15.72
N LEU A 248 1.26 8.64 15.88
CA LEU A 248 2.08 7.69 16.65
C LEU A 248 2.37 8.16 18.09
N ARG A 249 1.84 9.31 18.52
CA ARG A 249 2.17 9.89 19.84
C ARG A 249 1.78 9.02 21.03
N ASN A 250 0.77 8.16 20.86
CA ASN A 250 0.29 7.27 21.92
C ASN A 250 1.04 5.93 22.00
N LEU A 251 2.04 5.69 21.15
CA LEU A 251 2.85 4.48 21.21
C LEU A 251 4.00 4.64 22.22
N SER A 252 4.25 3.58 23.00
CA SER A 252 5.45 3.48 23.84
C SER A 252 6.73 3.44 22.99
N ASP A 253 7.89 3.75 23.58
CA ASP A 253 9.17 3.68 22.87
C ASP A 253 9.51 2.25 22.40
N ASN A 254 9.20 1.25 23.23
CA ASN A 254 9.35 -0.16 22.89
C ASN A 254 8.47 -0.56 21.69
N ASP A 255 7.21 -0.10 21.66
CA ASP A 255 6.29 -0.37 20.55
C ASP A 255 6.75 0.31 19.25
N LEU A 256 7.36 1.50 19.34
CA LEU A 256 7.90 2.24 18.18
C LEU A 256 9.15 1.56 17.61
N GLU A 257 10.06 1.09 18.46
CA GLU A 257 11.23 0.34 18.02
C GLU A 257 10.83 -0.99 17.36
N PHE A 258 9.86 -1.70 17.96
CA PHE A 258 9.29 -2.90 17.36
C PHE A 258 8.68 -2.61 15.99
N LEU A 259 7.87 -1.54 15.87
CA LEU A 259 7.26 -1.13 14.61
C LEU A 259 8.32 -0.85 13.54
N LYS A 260 9.40 -0.14 13.88
CA LYS A 260 10.53 0.15 12.97
C LYS A 260 11.18 -1.14 12.46
N LYS A 261 11.53 -2.04 13.37
CA LYS A 261 12.14 -3.34 13.04
C LYS A 261 11.21 -4.22 12.19
N ALA A 262 9.94 -4.33 12.60
CA ALA A 262 8.94 -5.13 11.91
C ALA A 262 8.62 -4.57 10.52
N HIS A 263 8.44 -3.25 10.38
CA HIS A 263 8.19 -2.61 9.08
C HIS A 263 9.36 -2.82 8.12
N GLN A 264 10.60 -2.62 8.56
CA GLN A 264 11.78 -2.81 7.73
C GLN A 264 11.94 -4.28 7.28
N ALA A 265 11.69 -5.24 8.17
CA ALA A 265 11.82 -6.66 7.86
C ALA A 265 10.65 -7.21 7.02
N LEU A 266 9.41 -6.81 7.29
CA LEU A 266 8.20 -7.40 6.68
C LEU A 266 7.77 -6.70 5.38
N THR A 267 8.15 -5.43 5.15
CA THR A 267 7.81 -4.70 3.91
C THR A 267 8.21 -5.41 2.61
N PRO A 268 9.42 -6.01 2.45
CA PRO A 268 9.73 -6.74 1.21
C PRO A 268 8.80 -7.95 0.97
N TYR A 269 8.44 -8.68 2.03
CA TYR A 269 7.51 -9.80 1.93
C TYR A 269 6.09 -9.34 1.58
N LEU A 270 5.63 -8.24 2.18
CA LEU A 270 4.35 -7.62 1.84
C LEU A 270 4.32 -7.16 0.38
N ARG A 271 5.40 -6.57 -0.15
CA ARG A 271 5.47 -6.21 -1.57
C ARG A 271 5.35 -7.42 -2.49
N GLY A 272 6.06 -8.51 -2.18
CA GLY A 272 5.95 -9.77 -2.95
C GLY A 272 4.55 -10.38 -2.88
N LEU A 273 3.94 -10.42 -1.68
CA LEU A 273 2.57 -10.89 -1.49
C LEU A 273 1.56 -10.02 -2.23
N PHE A 274 1.74 -8.71 -2.26
CA PHE A 274 0.86 -7.82 -3.00
C PHE A 274 0.89 -8.10 -4.50
N VAL A 275 2.08 -8.34 -5.06
CA VAL A 275 2.21 -8.77 -6.46
C VAL A 275 1.48 -10.10 -6.68
N ALA A 276 1.65 -11.08 -5.78
CA ALA A 276 0.92 -12.34 -5.85
C ALA A 276 -0.61 -12.15 -5.78
N MET A 277 -1.11 -11.27 -4.89
CA MET A 277 -2.53 -10.89 -4.83
C MET A 277 -3.00 -10.30 -6.17
N THR A 278 -2.20 -9.45 -6.81
CA THR A 278 -2.59 -8.85 -8.09
C THR A 278 -2.63 -9.86 -9.24
N LEU A 279 -1.69 -10.81 -9.29
CA LEU A 279 -1.71 -11.88 -10.29
C LEU A 279 -2.92 -12.79 -10.09
N GLN A 280 -3.22 -13.13 -8.82
CA GLN A 280 -4.38 -13.91 -8.47
C GLN A 280 -5.69 -13.19 -8.81
N GLN A 281 -5.75 -11.88 -8.59
CA GLN A 281 -6.88 -11.04 -9.00
C GLN A 281 -7.11 -11.09 -10.51
N LEU A 282 -6.07 -10.92 -11.32
CA LEU A 282 -6.18 -10.98 -12.78
C LEU A 282 -6.67 -12.35 -13.24
N LEU A 283 -6.21 -13.41 -12.59
CA LEU A 283 -6.65 -14.77 -12.89
C LEU A 283 -8.12 -14.99 -12.51
N TRP A 284 -8.60 -14.39 -11.42
CA TRP A 284 -10.04 -14.36 -11.10
C TRP A 284 -10.86 -13.62 -12.15
N ASP A 285 -10.38 -12.48 -12.65
CA ASP A 285 -11.07 -11.71 -13.70
C ASP A 285 -11.19 -12.51 -14.99
N ILE A 286 -10.10 -13.16 -15.45
CA ILE A 286 -10.10 -14.02 -16.64
C ILE A 286 -11.08 -15.20 -16.46
N MET A 287 -11.06 -15.84 -15.30
CA MET A 287 -11.97 -16.96 -15.03
C MET A 287 -13.43 -16.50 -14.90
N LEU A 288 -13.70 -15.29 -14.44
CA LEU A 288 -15.04 -14.72 -14.40
C LEU A 288 -15.58 -14.49 -15.82
N VAL A 289 -14.76 -13.91 -16.72
CA VAL A 289 -15.11 -13.81 -18.16
C VAL A 289 -15.38 -15.21 -18.74
N SER A 290 -14.51 -16.18 -18.49
CA SER A 290 -14.69 -17.54 -18.99
C SER A 290 -15.97 -18.20 -18.45
N THR A 291 -16.28 -18.01 -17.17
CA THR A 291 -17.46 -18.60 -16.52
C THR A 291 -18.74 -17.97 -17.06
N THR A 292 -18.73 -16.65 -17.32
CA THR A 292 -19.87 -15.95 -17.89
C THR A 292 -20.11 -16.28 -19.36
N LEU A 293 -19.07 -16.58 -20.14
CA LEU A 293 -19.20 -16.93 -21.56
C LEU A 293 -19.71 -18.37 -21.82
N TYR A 294 -19.22 -19.36 -21.06
CA TYR A 294 -19.38 -20.77 -21.47
C TYR A 294 -20.27 -21.62 -20.57
N TYR A 295 -20.56 -21.18 -19.34
CA TYR A 295 -21.20 -22.03 -18.33
C TYR A 295 -22.40 -21.32 -17.72
N HIS A 296 -23.46 -22.05 -17.33
CA HIS A 296 -24.68 -21.53 -16.67
C HIS A 296 -25.53 -20.53 -17.48
N ILE A 297 -26.80 -20.41 -17.11
CA ILE A 297 -27.72 -19.38 -17.63
C ILE A 297 -27.49 -18.03 -16.95
N MET A 298 -27.96 -16.94 -17.57
CA MET A 298 -27.80 -15.58 -17.03
C MET A 298 -28.29 -15.44 -15.58
N ILE A 299 -29.48 -15.98 -15.26
CA ILE A 299 -30.11 -15.82 -13.94
C ILE A 299 -29.28 -16.47 -12.83
N GLU A 300 -28.72 -17.66 -13.08
CA GLU A 300 -27.88 -18.39 -12.13
C GLU A 300 -26.60 -17.61 -11.78
N LYS A 301 -25.96 -17.01 -12.78
CA LYS A 301 -24.76 -16.17 -12.60
C LYS A 301 -25.09 -14.88 -11.85
N PHE A 302 -26.22 -14.27 -12.18
CA PHE A 302 -26.64 -13.02 -11.57
C PHE A 302 -26.95 -13.22 -10.08
N LEU A 303 -27.72 -14.26 -9.73
CA LEU A 303 -28.01 -14.60 -8.33
C LEU A 303 -26.75 -14.88 -7.52
N ALA A 304 -25.80 -15.62 -8.09
CA ALA A 304 -24.50 -15.88 -7.48
C ALA A 304 -23.71 -14.59 -7.22
N SER A 305 -23.69 -13.67 -8.18
CA SER A 305 -23.02 -12.38 -8.05
C SER A 305 -23.68 -11.49 -6.98
N VAL A 306 -25.01 -11.39 -6.98
CA VAL A 306 -25.75 -10.63 -5.98
C VAL A 306 -25.50 -11.16 -4.58
N ALA A 307 -25.49 -12.48 -4.38
CA ALA A 307 -25.15 -13.09 -3.09
C ALA A 307 -23.73 -12.73 -2.63
N ALA A 308 -22.75 -12.75 -3.54
CA ALA A 308 -21.37 -12.36 -3.26
C ALA A 308 -21.27 -10.88 -2.84
N ILE A 309 -21.90 -9.98 -3.59
CA ILE A 309 -21.89 -8.53 -3.34
C ILE A 309 -22.61 -8.21 -2.03
N MET A 310 -23.75 -8.84 -1.78
CA MET A 310 -24.50 -8.67 -0.53
C MET A 310 -23.65 -9.08 0.67
N THR A 311 -22.99 -10.23 0.60
CA THR A 311 -22.11 -10.74 1.67
C THR A 311 -20.95 -9.80 1.93
N TRP A 312 -20.31 -9.32 0.88
CA TRP A 312 -19.24 -8.33 0.97
C TRP A 312 -19.72 -7.01 1.58
N TYR A 313 -20.89 -6.52 1.17
CA TYR A 313 -21.43 -5.26 1.68
C TYR A 313 -21.73 -5.34 3.18
N VAL A 314 -22.41 -6.41 3.60
CA VAL A 314 -22.74 -6.67 5.01
C VAL A 314 -21.48 -6.78 5.85
N THR A 315 -20.46 -7.49 5.39
CA THR A 315 -19.22 -7.69 6.16
C THR A 315 -18.32 -6.44 6.13
N TYR A 316 -17.82 -6.03 4.97
CA TYR A 316 -16.79 -5.00 4.85
C TYR A 316 -17.31 -3.56 4.93
N LYS A 317 -18.54 -3.28 4.48
CA LYS A 317 -19.07 -1.90 4.48
C LYS A 317 -19.92 -1.58 5.70
N TRP A 318 -20.58 -2.57 6.28
CA TRP A 318 -21.40 -2.37 7.46
C TRP A 318 -20.75 -2.92 8.73
N TRP A 319 -20.57 -4.23 8.87
CA TRP A 319 -20.15 -4.86 10.13
C TRP A 319 -18.76 -4.38 10.59
N TYR A 320 -17.75 -4.45 9.72
CA TYR A 320 -16.36 -4.14 10.08
C TYR A 320 -16.11 -2.64 10.33
N LYS A 321 -17.10 -1.78 10.09
CA LYS A 321 -17.03 -0.35 10.40
C LYS A 321 -17.72 0.02 11.71
N LEU A 322 -18.35 -0.94 12.39
CA LEU A 322 -19.07 -0.67 13.64
C LEU A 322 -18.09 -0.51 14.81
N PRO A 323 -18.10 0.61 15.54
CA PRO A 323 -17.05 0.99 16.49
C PRO A 323 -17.02 0.19 17.82
N LYS A 324 -18.07 -0.57 18.16
CA LYS A 324 -18.19 -1.28 19.46
C LYS A 324 -18.31 -2.80 19.37
N ILE A 325 -18.94 -3.32 18.31
CA ILE A 325 -19.19 -4.75 18.07
C ILE A 325 -18.41 -5.26 16.84
N GLY A 326 -17.93 -4.35 15.98
CA GLY A 326 -17.28 -4.70 14.72
C GLY A 326 -15.88 -5.26 14.90
N LEU A 327 -15.51 -6.19 14.02
CA LEU A 327 -14.11 -6.53 13.79
C LEU A 327 -13.41 -5.28 13.20
N PRO A 328 -12.10 -5.07 13.45
CA PRO A 328 -11.37 -3.91 12.94
C PRO A 328 -11.49 -3.84 11.41
N ALA A 329 -11.43 -2.65 10.81
CA ALA A 329 -11.39 -2.56 9.35
C ALA A 329 -10.01 -3.04 8.81
N PRO A 330 -9.88 -3.34 7.51
CA PRO A 330 -8.58 -3.56 6.89
C PRO A 330 -7.68 -2.33 7.06
N GLY A 331 -6.45 -2.52 7.55
CA GLY A 331 -5.51 -1.43 7.83
C GLY A 331 -5.75 -0.68 9.15
N ASP A 332 -6.77 -1.02 9.93
CA ASP A 332 -6.88 -0.50 11.30
C ASP A 332 -5.88 -1.22 12.22
N GLY A 333 -5.20 -0.44 13.06
CA GLY A 333 -4.21 -0.94 14.01
C GLY A 333 -4.15 -0.10 15.27
N LEU A 334 -3.03 -0.15 15.99
CA LEU A 334 -2.81 0.68 17.18
C LEU A 334 -2.74 2.18 16.84
N PHE A 335 -2.45 2.51 15.59
CA PHE A 335 -2.40 3.87 15.05
C PHE A 335 -2.99 3.89 13.63
N LYS A 336 -3.46 5.07 13.20
CA LYS A 336 -3.95 5.28 11.83
C LYS A 336 -2.84 5.86 10.96
N TYR A 337 -2.52 5.20 9.85
CA TYR A 337 -1.54 5.68 8.86
C TYR A 337 -2.19 6.15 7.55
N ASN A 338 -3.43 5.73 7.27
CA ASN A 338 -4.15 6.01 6.01
C ASN A 338 -4.67 7.45 5.89
N GLU A 339 -4.84 8.17 7.01
CA GLU A 339 -5.38 9.54 7.01
C GLU A 339 -4.34 10.60 6.61
N VAL A 340 -3.07 10.20 6.48
CA VAL A 340 -2.04 11.06 5.90
C VAL A 340 -2.13 10.96 4.39
N LYS A 341 -3.19 11.52 3.82
CA LYS A 341 -3.09 12.05 2.46
C LYS A 341 -1.89 13.00 2.53
N PRO A 342 -0.78 12.78 1.81
CA PRO A 342 -0.03 13.94 1.40
C PRO A 342 -1.05 14.69 0.56
N ASN A 343 -1.68 15.73 1.10
CA ASN A 343 -2.02 16.80 0.20
C ASN A 343 -0.70 17.06 -0.51
N PRO A 344 -0.60 16.87 -1.84
CA PRO A 344 0.34 17.68 -2.54
C PRO A 344 -0.26 19.07 -2.35
N VAL A 345 0.08 19.71 -1.23
CA VAL A 345 0.24 21.14 -1.27
C VAL A 345 1.47 21.27 -2.18
N PHE A 346 1.23 21.14 -3.49
CA PHE A 346 1.66 22.16 -4.42
C PHE A 346 1.08 23.45 -3.83
N ILE A 347 1.72 23.94 -2.77
CA ILE A 347 2.08 25.33 -2.76
C ILE A 347 2.87 25.38 -4.06
N ILE A 348 2.18 25.75 -5.13
CA ILE A 348 2.75 26.62 -6.13
C ILE A 348 3.43 27.64 -5.22
N ARG A 349 4.73 27.43 -4.95
CA ARG A 349 5.58 28.44 -4.38
C ARG A 349 5.47 29.48 -5.45
N GLY A 350 4.49 30.38 -5.28
CA GLY A 350 4.33 31.57 -6.06
C GLY A 350 5.73 32.11 -6.09
N ARG A 351 6.29 32.09 -7.29
CA ARG A 351 7.62 32.57 -7.62
C ARG A 351 7.70 33.91 -6.89
N ARG A 352 8.35 33.94 -5.72
CA ARG A 352 8.51 35.19 -4.98
C ARG A 352 9.46 35.96 -5.87
N SER A 353 8.88 36.80 -6.72
CA SER A 353 9.57 37.84 -7.44
C SER A 353 10.35 38.62 -6.40
N THR A 354 11.66 38.40 -6.35
CA THR A 354 12.59 39.22 -5.58
C THR A 354 12.93 40.48 -6.37
N LEU A 355 11.91 41.16 -6.91
CA LEU A 355 12.01 42.54 -7.33
C LEU A 355 11.46 43.38 -6.18
N ASN A 356 12.26 43.50 -5.13
CA ASN A 356 12.26 44.74 -4.37
C ASN A 356 13.66 45.32 -4.53
N ASP A 357 13.66 46.46 -5.21
CA ASP A 357 14.79 47.29 -5.55
C ASP A 357 15.55 47.65 -4.27
N ASN A 358 16.77 47.14 -4.14
CA ASN A 358 17.81 47.63 -3.24
C ASN A 358 19.09 46.87 -3.58
N ASN A 359 19.95 47.55 -4.35
CA ASN A 359 21.24 47.12 -4.89
C ASN A 359 22.24 46.64 -3.81
N GLN A 360 22.06 45.44 -3.27
CA GLN A 360 23.11 44.72 -2.56
C GLN A 360 23.34 43.35 -3.23
N PRO A 361 24.59 43.01 -3.60
CA PRO A 361 24.88 41.71 -4.21
C PRO A 361 24.58 40.61 -3.18
N LYS A 362 23.77 39.63 -3.60
CA LYS A 362 23.39 38.45 -2.82
C LYS A 362 23.92 37.21 -3.53
N PHE A 363 24.53 36.28 -2.79
CA PHE A 363 24.84 34.94 -3.30
C PHE A 363 23.92 33.94 -2.60
N MET A 364 23.16 33.16 -3.38
CA MET A 364 22.14 32.21 -2.89
C MET A 364 21.14 32.79 -1.86
N GLY A 365 20.74 34.05 -2.03
CA GLY A 365 19.69 34.68 -1.22
C GLY A 365 20.14 35.25 0.13
N MET A 366 21.43 35.14 0.49
CA MET A 366 22.00 35.79 1.67
C MET A 366 22.74 37.07 1.27
N PRO A 367 22.56 38.21 1.98
CA PRO A 367 23.29 39.44 1.68
C PRO A 367 24.79 39.26 1.95
N LEU A 368 25.61 39.50 0.92
CA LEU A 368 27.06 39.51 1.07
C LEU A 368 27.44 40.79 1.83
N ARG A 369 27.82 40.67 3.11
CA ARG A 369 28.55 41.72 3.79
C ARG A 369 29.98 41.73 3.26
N THR A 370 30.26 42.60 2.30
CA THR A 370 31.63 43.03 2.02
C THR A 370 32.15 43.76 3.25
N MET A 371 33.23 43.26 3.85
CA MET A 371 33.99 44.02 4.84
C MET A 371 34.56 45.26 4.14
N GLN A 372 34.18 46.45 4.58
CA GLN A 372 34.91 47.67 4.25
C GLN A 372 35.01 48.59 5.47
N GLU A 373 36.25 48.69 5.91
CA GLU A 373 36.97 49.82 6.50
C GLU A 373 36.39 50.55 7.72
N THR A 374 37.09 50.30 8.82
CA THR A 374 37.43 51.24 9.88
C THR A 374 37.63 52.67 9.35
N VAL A 375 36.78 53.60 9.80
CA VAL A 375 37.17 55.01 9.95
C VAL A 375 36.63 55.48 11.29
N GLU A 376 37.55 55.79 12.20
CA GLU A 376 37.31 56.48 13.46
C GLU A 376 36.84 57.93 13.21
N SER A 377 35.88 58.38 14.00
CA SER A 377 35.88 59.75 14.52
C SER A 377 35.09 59.79 15.83
N ASN A 378 35.82 60.09 16.89
CA ASN A 378 35.43 60.06 18.29
C ASN A 378 34.80 61.44 18.71
N PRO A 379 34.56 61.75 20.00
CA PRO A 379 33.23 61.87 20.62
C PRO A 379 32.88 63.29 21.10
N THR A 380 31.61 63.58 21.43
CA THR A 380 31.24 64.53 22.52
C THR A 380 29.74 64.60 22.85
N ASN A 381 29.46 64.26 24.11
CA ASN A 381 28.75 65.04 25.14
C ASN A 381 27.21 65.21 25.21
N ARG A 382 26.73 64.97 26.45
CA ARG A 382 25.56 65.52 27.17
C ARG A 382 24.14 65.12 26.72
N GLN A 383 23.11 65.09 27.57
CA GLN A 383 22.87 65.05 29.02
C GLN A 383 21.32 64.94 29.17
N SER A 384 20.86 64.37 30.29
CA SER A 384 19.52 64.34 30.90
C SER A 384 18.34 65.15 30.33
N ASP A 385 17.13 64.57 30.39
CA ASP A 385 15.92 65.05 31.12
C ASP A 385 14.72 64.14 30.74
N LEU A 386 14.11 63.39 31.67
CA LEU A 386 13.04 63.73 32.63
C LEU A 386 11.63 63.91 32.02
N ASP A 387 10.76 63.02 32.52
CA ASP A 387 9.34 63.18 32.87
C ASP A 387 8.17 62.93 31.91
N VAL A 388 7.21 62.22 32.52
CA VAL A 388 5.74 62.34 32.51
C VAL A 388 5.00 61.05 32.18
N SER A 389 4.41 60.55 33.27
CA SER A 389 3.39 59.55 33.48
C SER A 389 2.00 59.99 32.99
N THR A 390 1.20 59.07 32.44
CA THR A 390 -0.05 58.52 33.04
C THR A 390 -1.03 57.98 31.99
N PRO A 391 -1.85 56.97 32.35
CA PRO A 391 -2.88 56.34 31.52
C PRO A 391 -4.30 56.89 31.82
N ARG A 392 -5.26 56.62 30.91
CA ARG A 392 -6.74 56.58 31.07
C ARG A 392 -7.32 56.32 29.67
N VAL A 393 -8.30 55.46 29.40
CA VAL A 393 -9.42 54.88 30.17
C VAL A 393 -9.60 53.43 29.78
#